data_AF-A0A950IB65-F1
#
_entry.id   AF-A0A950IB65-F1
#
_cell.length_a   1.000
_cell.length_b   1.000
_cell.length_c   1.000
_cell.angle_alpha   90.00
_cell.angle_beta   90.00
_cell.angle_gamma   90.00
#
_symmetry.space_group_name_H-M   'P 1'
#
loop_
_entity.id
_entity.type
_entity.pdbx_description
1 polymer ?
#
loop_
_entity_poly.entity_id
_entity_poly.type
_entity_poly.pdbx_seq_one_letter_code
_entity_poly.pdbx_strand_id
1 'polypeptide(L)'
;MSMQALLLLLAFLAVLLALAYPLGIYLAKVAEPQSIRGLAWLHKFEAVLYRAAGVKEAEQGWKSYAIALIAFNTVGAVSVYFLQRIQSWLPLNPQNLPNIGADSSFNTAISFVTNTNWQSYTPESTM
;
A
#
# COMPACT_ATOMS: atom_id res chain seq x y z
N MET A 1 12.30 -26.42 23.44
CA MET A 1 11.49 -25.17 23.42
C MET A 1 11.08 -24.85 24.85
N SER A 2 11.20 -23.59 25.28
CA SER A 2 10.72 -23.18 26.60
C SER A 2 9.18 -23.10 26.63
N MET A 3 8.57 -23.29 27.81
CA MET A 3 7.11 -23.18 27.98
C MET A 3 6.59 -21.80 27.56
N GLN A 4 7.36 -20.74 27.78
CA GLN A 4 7.04 -19.37 27.40
C GLN A 4 6.92 -19.20 25.88
N ALA A 5 7.83 -19.83 25.12
CA ALA A 5 7.79 -19.77 23.65
C ALA A 5 6.55 -20.50 23.11
N LEU A 6 6.16 -21.62 23.72
CA LEU A 6 4.95 -22.36 23.36
C LEU A 6 3.68 -21.57 23.65
N LEU A 7 3.58 -20.96 24.84
CA LEU A 7 2.43 -20.13 25.21
C LEU A 7 2.30 -18.90 24.31
N LEU A 8 3.41 -18.21 24.00
CA LEU A 8 3.42 -17.07 23.09
C LEU A 8 2.96 -17.46 21.69
N LEU A 9 3.46 -18.60 21.17
CA LEU A 9 3.07 -19.11 19.86
C LEU A 9 1.57 -19.43 19.80
N LEU A 10 1.04 -20.12 20.81
CA LEU A 10 -0.38 -20.47 20.87
C LEU A 10 -1.26 -19.22 20.99
N ALA A 11 -0.87 -18.26 21.84
CA ALA A 11 -1.58 -16.99 21.96
C ALA A 11 -1.55 -16.20 20.65
N PHE A 12 -0.40 -16.13 19.99
CA PHE A 12 -0.26 -15.47 18.68
C PHE A 12 -1.17 -16.12 17.64
N LEU A 13 -1.14 -17.45 17.50
CA LEU A 13 -1.97 -18.17 16.53
C LEU A 13 -3.47 -18.02 16.83
N ALA A 14 -3.87 -18.07 18.11
CA ALA A 14 -5.25 -17.89 18.51
C ALA A 14 -5.78 -16.50 18.12
N VAL A 15 -5.03 -15.44 18.43
CA VAL A 15 -5.39 -14.06 18.07
C VAL A 15 -5.36 -13.86 16.56
N LEU A 16 -4.32 -14.36 15.89
CA LEU A 16 -4.20 -14.29 14.43
C LEU A 16 -5.41 -14.91 13.75
N LEU A 17 -5.79 -16.13 14.10
CA LEU A 17 -6.93 -16.81 13.48
C LEU A 17 -8.27 -16.16 13.84
N ALA A 18 -8.43 -15.70 15.09
CA ALA A 18 -9.63 -14.99 15.52
C ALA A 18 -9.88 -13.70 14.71
N LEU A 19 -8.82 -13.01 14.29
CA LEU A 19 -8.90 -11.79 13.47
C LEU A 19 -8.89 -12.07 11.96
N ALA A 20 -8.06 -13.01 11.51
CA ALA A 20 -7.91 -13.34 10.09
C ALA A 20 -9.16 -13.99 9.51
N TYR A 21 -9.87 -14.82 10.29
CA TYR A 21 -11.08 -15.50 9.83
C TYR A 21 -12.22 -14.54 9.43
N PRO A 22 -12.68 -13.61 10.30
CA PRO A 22 -13.70 -12.65 9.91
C PRO A 22 -13.23 -11.70 8.80
N LEU A 23 -11.95 -11.30 8.81
CA LEU A 23 -11.37 -10.49 7.74
C LEU A 23 -11.37 -11.23 6.39
N GLY A 24 -11.07 -12.52 6.39
CA GLY A 24 -11.10 -13.36 5.18
C GLY A 24 -12.52 -13.48 4.60
N ILE A 25 -13.53 -13.67 5.45
CA ILE A 25 -14.95 -13.66 5.02
C ILE A 25 -15.31 -12.31 4.39
N TYR A 26 -14.81 -11.21 4.96
CA TYR A 26 -15.05 -9.88 4.41
C TYR A 26 -14.35 -9.69 3.06
N LEU A 27 -13.08 -10.06 2.93
CA LEU A 27 -12.33 -9.97 1.66
C LEU A 27 -12.96 -10.82 0.55
N ALA A 28 -13.48 -12.00 0.87
CA ALA A 28 -14.22 -12.84 -0.08
C ALA A 28 -15.46 -12.11 -0.64
N LYS A 29 -16.19 -11.37 0.20
CA LYS A 29 -17.34 -10.58 -0.24
C LYS A 29 -16.94 -9.37 -1.08
N VAL A 30 -15.82 -8.72 -0.78
CA VAL A 30 -15.29 -7.59 -1.57
C VAL A 30 -14.82 -8.05 -2.95
N ALA A 31 -14.34 -9.29 -3.08
CA ALA A 31 -13.94 -9.87 -4.36
C ALA A 31 -15.15 -10.22 -5.26
N GLU A 32 -16.35 -10.33 -4.70
CA GLU A 32 -17.57 -10.56 -5.46
C GLU A 32 -18.22 -9.22 -5.87
N PRO A 33 -18.86 -9.12 -7.06
CA PRO A 33 -19.55 -7.91 -7.50
C PRO A 33 -20.79 -7.52 -6.66
N GLN A 34 -21.07 -8.24 -5.57
CA GLN A 34 -22.29 -8.08 -4.80
C GLN A 34 -22.12 -7.07 -3.66
N SER A 35 -23.13 -6.24 -3.46
CA SER A 35 -23.12 -5.23 -2.39
C SER A 35 -23.07 -5.88 -1.00
N ILE A 36 -22.17 -5.40 -0.14
CA ILE A 36 -22.08 -5.90 1.24
C ILE A 36 -23.25 -5.34 2.07
N ARG A 37 -24.12 -6.22 2.59
CA ARG A 37 -25.24 -5.83 3.47
C ARG A 37 -24.75 -4.98 4.64
N GLY A 38 -25.32 -3.78 4.81
CA GLY A 38 -24.97 -2.81 5.86
C GLY A 38 -24.00 -1.71 5.44
N LEU A 39 -23.34 -1.85 4.28
CA LEU A 39 -22.38 -0.87 3.75
C LEU A 39 -22.91 -0.17 2.47
N ALA A 40 -24.22 -0.16 2.27
CA ALA A 40 -24.85 0.46 1.10
C ALA A 40 -24.54 1.96 0.94
N TRP A 41 -24.22 2.65 2.04
CA TRP A 41 -23.77 4.04 1.98
C TRP A 41 -22.38 4.17 1.37
N LEU A 42 -21.44 3.25 1.67
CA LEU A 42 -20.10 3.23 1.10
C LEU A 42 -20.13 3.08 -0.41
N HIS A 43 -21.02 2.23 -0.94
CA HIS A 43 -21.20 2.11 -2.39
C HIS A 43 -21.57 3.43 -3.07
N LYS A 44 -22.36 4.29 -2.41
CA LYS A 44 -22.66 5.63 -2.95
C LYS A 44 -21.43 6.53 -2.98
N PHE A 45 -20.57 6.45 -1.96
CA PHE A 45 -19.30 7.18 -1.93
C PHE A 45 -18.30 6.63 -2.97
N GLU A 46 -18.19 5.31 -3.10
CA GLU A 46 -17.38 4.64 -4.13
C GLU A 46 -17.80 5.07 -5.53
N ALA A 47 -19.10 5.09 -5.83
CA ALA A 47 -19.61 5.52 -7.13
C ALA A 47 -19.22 6.98 -7.45
N VAL A 48 -19.20 7.87 -6.46
CA VAL A 48 -18.74 9.25 -6.63
C VAL A 48 -17.24 9.29 -6.94
N LEU A 49 -16.43 8.54 -6.20
CA LEU A 49 -14.98 8.47 -6.41
C LEU A 49 -14.63 7.85 -7.77
N TYR A 50 -15.27 6.75 -8.15
CA TYR A 50 -15.07 6.10 -9.46
C TYR A 50 -15.47 7.02 -10.60
N ARG A 51 -16.59 7.74 -10.46
CA ARG A 51 -17.00 8.74 -11.44
C ARG A 51 -16.01 9.89 -11.53
N ALA A 52 -15.48 10.38 -10.41
CA ALA A 52 -14.47 11.43 -10.39
C ALA A 52 -13.13 10.98 -11.00
N ALA A 53 -12.76 9.72 -10.78
CA ALA A 53 -11.57 9.09 -11.36
C ALA A 53 -11.76 8.62 -12.82
N GLY A 54 -12.98 8.73 -13.38
CA GLY A 54 -13.29 8.26 -14.73
C GLY A 54 -13.27 6.73 -14.89
N VAL A 55 -13.35 5.98 -13.79
CA VAL A 55 -13.36 4.52 -13.78
C VAL A 55 -14.70 4.03 -14.32
N LYS A 56 -14.65 3.12 -15.29
CA LYS A 56 -15.82 2.37 -15.77
C LYS A 56 -15.82 1.00 -15.09
N GLU A 57 -16.98 0.55 -14.63
CA GLU A 57 -17.19 -0.78 -14.03
C GLU A 57 -17.17 -1.91 -15.09
N ALA A 58 -16.25 -1.84 -16.05
CA ALA A 58 -16.08 -2.87 -17.07
C ALA A 58 -15.05 -3.90 -16.60
N GLU A 59 -15.32 -5.18 -16.83
CA GLU A 59 -14.34 -6.23 -16.56
C GLU A 59 -13.06 -6.02 -17.39
N GLN A 60 -11.91 -6.15 -16.72
CA GLN A 60 -10.61 -6.08 -17.36
C GLN A 60 -10.10 -7.48 -17.69
N GLY A 61 -9.70 -7.70 -18.95
CA GLY A 61 -8.92 -8.89 -19.30
C GLY A 61 -7.52 -8.83 -18.66
N TRP A 62 -6.90 -10.01 -18.48
CA TRP A 62 -5.60 -10.14 -17.79
C TRP A 62 -4.49 -9.23 -18.34
N LYS A 63 -4.45 -9.01 -19.67
CA LYS A 63 -3.46 -8.12 -20.30
C LYS A 63 -3.66 -6.66 -19.88
N SER A 64 -4.90 -6.19 -19.91
CA SER A 64 -5.25 -4.82 -19.50
C SER A 64 -4.93 -4.62 -18.02
N TYR A 65 -5.25 -5.62 -17.19
CA TYR A 65 -4.94 -5.60 -15.76
C TYR A 65 -3.43 -5.55 -15.49
N ALA A 66 -2.65 -6.41 -16.15
CA ALA A 66 -1.20 -6.44 -16.01
C ALA A 66 -0.54 -5.12 -16.44
N ILE A 67 -0.97 -4.55 -17.57
CA ILE A 67 -0.48 -3.26 -18.06
C ILE A 67 -0.87 -2.14 -17.08
N ALA A 68 -2.11 -2.11 -16.59
CA ALA A 68 -2.55 -1.12 -15.62
C ALA A 68 -1.73 -1.19 -14.32
N LEU A 69 -1.45 -2.40 -13.83
CA LEU A 69 -0.63 -2.63 -12.65
C LEU A 69 0.81 -2.13 -12.85
N ILE A 70 1.45 -2.46 -13.98
CA ILE A 70 2.81 -1.98 -14.29
C ILE A 70 2.84 -0.46 -14.44
N ALA A 71 1.87 0.12 -15.15
CA ALA A 71 1.78 1.56 -15.35
C ALA A 71 1.61 2.30 -14.02
N PHE A 72 0.69 1.84 -13.17
CA PHE A 72 0.45 2.41 -11.85
C PHE A 72 1.71 2.39 -10.97
N ASN A 73 2.38 1.23 -10.90
CA ASN A 73 3.62 1.09 -10.15
C ASN A 73 4.75 1.95 -10.73
N THR A 74 4.86 2.04 -12.06
CA THR A 74 5.86 2.91 -12.72
C THR A 74 5.64 4.38 -12.36
N VAL A 75 4.40 4.86 -12.43
CA VAL A 75 4.04 6.23 -12.03
C VAL A 75 4.32 6.45 -10.54
N GLY A 76 4.00 5.47 -9.69
CA GLY A 76 4.35 5.49 -8.26
C GLY A 76 5.85 5.61 -8.01
N ALA A 77 6.66 4.83 -8.73
CA ALA A 77 8.11 4.82 -8.56
C ALA A 77 8.72 6.17 -8.96
N VAL A 78 8.27 6.72 -10.09
CA VAL A 78 8.68 8.06 -10.54
C VAL A 78 8.26 9.12 -9.52
N SER A 79 7.04 9.02 -8.97
CA SER A 79 6.54 9.97 -7.97
C SER A 79 7.38 9.95 -6.69
N VAL A 80 7.64 8.77 -6.12
CA VAL A 80 8.45 8.59 -4.90
C VAL A 80 9.91 8.99 -5.14
N TYR A 81 10.45 8.71 -6.32
CA TYR A 81 11.79 9.17 -6.69
C TYR A 81 11.88 10.69 -6.67
N PHE A 82 10.96 11.38 -7.35
CA PHE A 82 10.98 12.83 -7.42
C PHE A 82 10.74 13.47 -6.05
N LEU A 83 9.81 12.95 -5.25
CA LEU A 83 9.57 13.44 -3.89
C LEU A 83 10.85 13.51 -3.06
N GLN A 84 11.70 12.47 -3.12
CA GLN A 84 12.98 12.44 -2.43
C GLN A 84 14.02 13.41 -3.03
N ARG A 85 14.02 13.54 -4.37
CA ARG A 85 14.93 14.43 -5.09
C ARG A 85 14.65 15.92 -4.89
N ILE A 86 13.43 16.27 -4.45
CA ILE A 86 13.04 17.65 -4.14
C ILE A 86 12.64 17.86 -2.68
N GLN A 87 12.90 16.89 -1.80
CA GLN A 87 12.51 16.88 -0.38
C GLN A 87 12.84 18.19 0.34
N SER A 88 14.00 18.78 0.08
CA SER A 88 14.43 20.04 0.72
C SER A 88 13.54 21.24 0.39
N TRP A 89 12.80 21.20 -0.72
CA TRP A 89 11.87 22.26 -1.14
C TRP A 89 10.42 21.97 -0.77
N LEU A 90 10.12 20.75 -0.31
CA LEU A 90 8.78 20.39 0.12
C LEU A 90 8.47 21.01 1.49
N PRO A 91 7.19 21.35 1.76
CA PRO A 91 6.77 21.69 3.11
C PRO A 91 6.97 20.48 4.04
N LEU A 92 6.97 20.73 5.35
CA LEU A 92 7.13 19.69 6.39
C LEU A 92 8.57 19.13 6.55
N ASN A 93 9.59 19.96 6.29
CA ASN A 93 11.00 19.65 6.57
C ASN A 93 11.56 20.52 7.73
N PRO A 94 11.14 20.30 9.00
CA PRO A 94 11.58 21.12 10.13
C PRO A 94 13.08 20.99 10.42
N GLN A 95 13.69 19.86 10.02
CA GLN A 95 15.12 19.58 10.21
C GLN A 95 15.99 20.13 9.07
N ASN A 96 15.40 20.73 8.04
CA ASN A 96 16.09 21.25 6.84
C ASN A 96 17.00 20.20 6.18
N LEU A 97 16.54 18.95 6.11
CA LEU A 97 17.27 17.85 5.46
C LEU A 97 17.47 18.15 3.96
N PRO A 98 18.65 17.83 3.40
CA PRO A 98 18.93 18.04 1.98
C PRO A 98 18.17 17.06 1.09
N ASN A 99 18.19 17.31 -0.22
CA ASN A 99 17.69 16.34 -1.20
C ASN A 99 18.52 15.06 -1.18
N ILE A 100 17.84 13.91 -1.20
CA ILE A 100 18.48 12.58 -1.16
C ILE A 100 19.17 12.29 -2.50
N GLY A 101 20.36 11.67 -2.48
CA GLY A 101 21.14 11.27 -3.67
C GLY A 101 20.35 10.44 -4.69
N ALA A 102 20.70 10.52 -5.97
CA ALA A 102 19.92 9.90 -7.05
C ALA A 102 19.88 8.37 -6.98
N ASP A 103 20.99 7.77 -6.59
CA ASP A 103 21.16 6.34 -6.31
C ASP A 103 20.26 5.88 -5.15
N SER A 104 20.30 6.59 -4.03
CA SER A 104 19.49 6.28 -2.85
C SER A 104 17.99 6.51 -3.13
N SER A 105 17.63 7.63 -3.76
CA SER A 105 16.23 7.90 -4.15
C SER A 105 15.68 6.83 -5.09
N PHE A 106 16.48 6.34 -6.04
CA PHE A 106 16.08 5.28 -6.95
C PHE A 106 15.89 3.95 -6.20
N ASN A 107 16.85 3.55 -5.37
CA ASN A 107 16.76 2.33 -4.57
C ASN A 107 15.52 2.33 -3.68
N THR A 108 15.29 3.44 -2.96
CA THR A 108 14.13 3.60 -2.08
C THR A 108 12.82 3.60 -2.87
N ALA A 109 12.75 4.31 -4.00
CA ALA A 109 11.52 4.34 -4.80
C ALA A 109 11.13 2.95 -5.33
N ILE A 110 12.10 2.19 -5.86
CA ILE A 110 11.85 0.81 -6.32
C ILE A 110 11.45 -0.07 -5.14
N SER A 111 12.20 -0.02 -4.05
CA SER A 111 11.96 -0.82 -2.84
C SER A 111 10.53 -0.69 -2.28
N PHE A 112 9.99 0.53 -2.25
CA PHE A 112 8.62 0.77 -1.78
C PHE A 112 7.57 0.31 -2.79
N VAL A 113 7.76 0.57 -4.08
CA VAL A 113 6.82 0.15 -5.12
C VAL A 113 6.80 -1.36 -5.31
N THR A 114 7.92 -2.04 -5.12
CA THR A 114 7.99 -3.51 -5.11
C THR A 114 7.58 -4.12 -3.77
N ASN A 115 7.06 -3.31 -2.83
CA ASN A 115 6.61 -3.73 -1.51
C ASN A 115 7.68 -4.53 -0.73
N THR A 116 8.96 -4.21 -0.98
CA THR A 116 10.12 -4.83 -0.32
C THR A 116 10.49 -4.06 0.93
N ASN A 117 10.38 -2.74 0.87
CA ASN A 117 10.66 -1.82 1.99
C ASN A 117 12.08 -2.01 2.57
N TRP A 118 13.03 -2.39 1.72
CA TRP A 118 14.46 -2.29 1.98
C TRP A 118 14.86 -0.84 2.29
N GLN A 119 15.67 -0.68 3.34
CA GLN A 119 16.16 0.61 3.82
C GLN A 119 17.70 0.55 3.91
N SER A 120 18.37 1.24 2.99
CA SER A 120 19.83 1.44 3.00
C SER A 120 20.24 2.76 3.66
N TYR A 121 19.31 3.42 4.33
CA TYR A 121 19.44 4.74 4.94
C TYR A 121 18.92 4.73 6.37
N THR A 122 19.35 5.70 7.18
CA THR A 122 18.80 5.95 8.52
C THR A 122 17.64 6.93 8.38
N PRO A 123 16.39 6.54 8.70
CA PRO A 123 15.22 7.38 8.47
C PRO A 123 15.36 8.78 9.07
N GLU A 124 15.71 8.88 10.36
CA GLU A 124 15.71 10.13 11.12
C GLU A 124 16.72 11.19 10.64
N SER A 125 17.75 10.75 9.90
CA SER A 125 18.77 11.64 9.32
C SER A 125 18.66 11.80 7.81
N THR A 126 17.72 11.10 7.17
CA THR A 126 17.56 11.08 5.70
C THR A 126 16.20 11.60 5.25
N MET A 127 15.12 11.34 6.00
CA MET A 127 13.73 11.70 5.69
C MET A 127 12.97 12.28 6.88
#